data_AF-A0AA40LHZ1-F1
#
_entry.id   AF-A0AA40LHZ1-F1
#
_cell.length_a   1.000
_cell.length_b   1.000
_cell.length_c   1.000
_cell.angle_alpha   90.00
_cell.angle_beta   90.00
_cell.angle_gamma   90.00
#
_symmetry.space_group_name_H-M   'P 1'
#
loop_
_entity.id
_entity.type
_entity.pdbx_description
1 polymer ?
#
loop_
_entity_poly.entity_id
_entity_poly.type
_entity_poly.pdbx_seq_one_letter_code
_entity_poly.pdbx_strand_id
1 'polypeptide(L)'
;MPVSSVNYGRPALHLIALNMPFSGDIRADFQCFQQARDAGLLSTYRAFLSTHLQDLSTVVRKAERYSLPIVNLKGQVLFNNWDSIFSGHGGQFSTHVPIYSFDGRDVMTDPSWPQKVVWHGSNPHGVRLEDKYCEAWRTANTAVTGLASPLSTGKILDQKAYSCASRLIVLCIENSFMTTLGSNDLPMTLRVPQFF
;
A
#
# COMPACT_ATOMS: atom_id res chain seq x y z
N MET A 1 2.77 19.34 -30.26
CA MET A 1 2.98 19.64 -28.84
C MET A 1 3.88 18.55 -28.28
N PRO A 2 5.00 18.86 -27.60
CA PRO A 2 5.91 17.81 -27.15
C PRO A 2 5.28 17.09 -25.95
N VAL A 3 5.23 15.78 -26.05
CA VAL A 3 4.90 14.84 -24.98
C VAL A 3 5.86 15.10 -23.83
N SER A 4 5.33 15.45 -22.67
CA SER A 4 6.07 15.64 -21.43
C SER A 4 6.95 14.41 -21.16
N SER A 5 8.25 14.64 -21.10
CA SER A 5 9.25 13.68 -20.64
C SER A 5 8.82 13.10 -19.29
N VAL A 6 8.32 11.88 -19.30
CA VAL A 6 8.10 11.10 -18.07
C VAL A 6 9.49 10.92 -17.48
N ASN A 7 9.71 11.57 -16.35
CA ASN A 7 10.97 11.52 -15.62
C ASN A 7 11.18 10.05 -15.21
N TYR A 8 12.13 9.36 -15.82
CA TYR A 8 12.53 8.01 -15.43
C TYR A 8 13.26 8.10 -14.08
N GLY A 9 12.49 8.35 -13.02
CA GLY A 9 12.94 8.07 -11.66
C GLY A 9 13.30 6.60 -11.56
N ARG A 10 14.24 6.27 -10.68
CA ARG A 10 14.60 4.87 -10.40
C ARG A 10 13.32 4.06 -10.13
N PRO A 11 13.15 2.86 -10.72
CA PRO A 11 11.97 2.03 -10.49
C PRO A 11 11.68 1.86 -9.00
N ALA A 12 10.43 2.08 -8.61
CA ALA A 12 9.96 2.02 -7.22
C ALA A 12 8.46 1.68 -7.21
N LEU A 13 7.95 1.25 -6.05
CA LEU A 13 6.52 1.09 -5.80
C LEU A 13 6.06 2.15 -4.81
N HIS A 14 4.97 2.85 -5.13
CA HIS A 14 4.46 3.91 -4.27
C HIS A 14 3.48 3.35 -3.23
N LEU A 15 3.70 3.69 -1.95
CA LEU A 15 2.79 3.49 -0.84
C LEU A 15 2.17 4.83 -0.45
N ILE A 16 0.86 4.96 -0.66
CA ILE A 16 0.12 6.22 -0.58
C ILE A 16 -1.14 5.97 0.26
N ALA A 17 -1.57 6.94 1.07
CA ALA A 17 -2.81 6.82 1.84
C ALA A 17 -4.05 7.21 1.01
N LEU A 18 -5.21 6.64 1.35
CA LEU A 18 -6.48 7.22 0.94
C LEU A 18 -6.64 8.62 1.56
N ASN A 19 -7.40 9.50 0.91
CA ASN A 19 -7.64 10.90 1.26
C ASN A 19 -8.49 11.12 2.51
N MET A 20 -9.06 10.08 3.11
CA MET A 20 -9.79 10.19 4.38
C MET A 20 -9.58 8.94 5.23
N PRO A 21 -9.76 9.00 6.56
CA PRO A 21 -9.81 7.81 7.39
C PRO A 21 -11.11 7.03 7.19
N PHE A 22 -11.04 5.70 7.29
CA PHE A 22 -12.16 4.78 7.07
C PHE A 22 -12.36 3.82 8.24
N SER A 23 -13.62 3.48 8.48
CA SER A 23 -14.03 2.36 9.31
C SER A 23 -13.70 1.01 8.65
N GLY A 24 -13.91 -0.07 9.39
CA GLY A 24 -13.77 -1.44 8.92
C GLY A 24 -14.79 -1.87 7.87
N ASP A 25 -15.79 -1.05 7.52
CA ASP A 25 -16.65 -1.27 6.34
C ASP A 25 -16.16 -0.40 5.18
N ILE A 26 -15.39 -1.01 4.29
CA ILE A 26 -14.74 -0.28 3.19
C ILE A 26 -14.49 -1.19 1.98
N ARG A 27 -14.85 -0.68 0.79
CA ARG A 27 -14.43 -1.24 -0.50
C ARG A 27 -13.03 -0.76 -0.86
N ALA A 28 -12.02 -1.24 -0.12
CA ALA A 28 -10.68 -0.65 -0.09
C ALA A 28 -9.97 -0.63 -1.46
N ASP A 29 -9.95 -1.75 -2.20
CA ASP A 29 -9.33 -1.80 -3.54
C ASP A 29 -9.99 -0.81 -4.52
N PHE A 30 -11.32 -0.66 -4.45
CA PHE A 30 -12.05 0.31 -5.28
C PHE A 30 -11.69 1.75 -4.92
N GLN A 31 -11.56 2.07 -3.63
CA GLN A 31 -11.14 3.40 -3.17
C GLN A 31 -9.70 3.72 -3.62
N CYS A 32 -8.78 2.77 -3.51
CA CYS A 32 -7.41 2.94 -3.99
C CYS A 32 -7.38 3.20 -5.50
N PHE A 33 -8.14 2.42 -6.28
CA PHE A 33 -8.26 2.62 -7.72
C PHE A 33 -8.83 4.01 -8.07
N GLN A 34 -9.95 4.38 -7.45
CA GLN A 34 -10.65 5.64 -7.75
C GLN A 34 -9.76 6.85 -7.44
N GLN A 35 -9.20 6.91 -6.23
CA GLN A 35 -8.42 8.08 -5.81
C GLN A 35 -7.07 8.17 -6.52
N ALA A 36 -6.46 7.04 -6.89
CA ALA A 36 -5.27 7.06 -7.74
C ALA A 36 -5.59 7.68 -9.11
N ARG A 37 -6.72 7.33 -9.72
CA ARG A 37 -7.15 7.90 -11.02
C ARG A 37 -7.49 9.37 -10.92
N ASP A 38 -8.17 9.79 -9.86
CA ASP A 38 -8.48 11.21 -9.60
C ASP A 38 -7.19 12.04 -9.41
N ALA A 39 -6.14 11.44 -8.84
CA ALA A 39 -4.81 12.04 -8.73
C ALA A 39 -3.95 11.94 -10.01
N GLY A 40 -4.49 11.41 -11.10
CA GLY A 40 -3.78 11.25 -12.38
C GLY A 40 -2.74 10.11 -12.41
N LEU A 41 -2.72 9.23 -11.40
CA LEU A 41 -1.82 8.08 -11.35
C LEU A 41 -2.42 6.93 -12.16
N LEU A 42 -1.66 6.42 -13.14
CA LEU A 42 -2.12 5.38 -14.07
C LEU A 42 -1.74 3.95 -13.65
N SER A 43 -0.80 3.81 -12.70
CA SER A 43 -0.43 2.51 -12.11
C SER A 43 -1.62 1.81 -11.45
N THR A 44 -1.46 0.52 -11.15
CA THR A 44 -2.49 -0.26 -10.45
C THR A 44 -2.24 -0.21 -8.95
N TYR A 45 -3.15 0.45 -8.23
CA TYR A 45 -3.09 0.53 -6.76
C TYR A 45 -4.04 -0.47 -6.13
N ARG A 46 -3.56 -1.15 -5.08
CA ARG A 46 -4.34 -2.08 -4.27
C ARG A 46 -4.22 -1.73 -2.79
N ALA A 47 -5.23 -2.08 -2.01
CA ALA A 47 -5.23 -1.82 -0.59
C ALA A 47 -4.10 -2.60 0.12
N PHE A 48 -3.40 -1.91 1.03
CA PHE A 48 -2.43 -2.50 1.95
C PHE A 48 -3.20 -3.19 3.10
N LEU A 49 -4.00 -4.21 2.77
CA LEU A 49 -4.79 -4.97 3.73
C LEU A 49 -4.72 -6.45 3.40
N SER A 50 -4.72 -7.29 4.43
CA SER A 50 -5.15 -8.69 4.26
C SER A 50 -6.66 -8.74 4.03
N THR A 51 -7.14 -9.62 3.17
CA THR A 51 -8.57 -9.85 2.91
C THR A 51 -8.92 -11.34 3.06
N HIS A 52 -10.19 -11.70 2.87
CA HIS A 52 -10.65 -13.08 2.98
C HIS A 52 -9.83 -14.09 2.16
N LEU A 53 -9.43 -13.71 0.92
CA LEU A 53 -8.75 -14.60 -0.02
C LEU A 53 -7.28 -14.24 -0.26
N GLN A 54 -6.76 -13.23 0.45
CA GLN A 54 -5.43 -12.71 0.14
C GLN A 54 -4.68 -12.25 1.38
N ASP A 55 -3.48 -12.78 1.53
CA ASP A 55 -2.50 -12.30 2.49
C ASP A 55 -1.88 -11.00 1.98
N LEU A 56 -1.72 -10.02 2.88
CA LEU A 56 -1.10 -8.74 2.57
C LEU A 56 0.24 -8.92 1.87
N SER A 57 1.12 -9.81 2.35
CA SER A 57 2.45 -10.06 1.75
C SER A 57 2.39 -10.50 0.29
N THR A 58 1.23 -10.94 -0.20
CA THR A 58 1.02 -11.39 -1.58
C THR A 58 0.44 -10.34 -2.52
N VAL A 59 0.09 -9.15 -2.02
CA VAL A 59 -0.54 -8.07 -2.82
C VAL A 59 0.36 -7.61 -3.98
N VAL A 60 1.66 -7.43 -3.71
CA VAL A 60 2.66 -7.09 -4.73
C VAL A 60 3.11 -8.34 -5.50
N ARG A 61 3.30 -8.22 -6.82
CA ARG A 61 3.73 -9.35 -7.65
C ARG A 61 5.12 -9.84 -7.23
N LYS A 62 5.31 -11.16 -7.30
CA LYS A 62 6.53 -11.83 -6.84
C LYS A 62 7.82 -11.25 -7.44
N ALA A 63 7.79 -10.84 -8.72
CA ALA A 63 8.96 -10.32 -9.44
C ALA A 63 9.51 -8.99 -8.88
N GLU A 64 8.68 -8.20 -8.20
CA GLU A 64 9.06 -6.86 -7.73
C GLU A 64 9.38 -6.83 -6.23
N ARG A 65 9.12 -7.93 -5.51
CA ARG A 65 9.16 -7.93 -4.03
C ARG A 65 10.54 -7.65 -3.44
N TYR A 66 11.61 -7.99 -4.17
CA TYR A 66 12.99 -7.93 -3.67
C TYR A 66 13.80 -6.78 -4.27
N SER A 67 13.43 -6.30 -5.46
CA SER A 67 14.25 -5.42 -6.29
C SER A 67 13.83 -3.96 -6.28
N LEU A 68 12.58 -3.66 -5.89
CA LEU A 68 12.04 -2.29 -5.93
C LEU A 68 11.88 -1.72 -4.53
N PRO A 69 12.39 -0.50 -4.26
CA PRO A 69 12.11 0.22 -3.02
C PRO A 69 10.64 0.64 -2.95
N ILE A 70 10.15 0.72 -1.72
CA ILE A 70 8.82 1.27 -1.45
C ILE A 70 8.98 2.72 -1.05
N VAL A 71 8.35 3.62 -1.81
CA VAL A 71 8.48 5.08 -1.66
C VAL A 71 7.13 5.71 -1.34
N ASN A 72 7.13 6.90 -0.74
CA ASN A 72 5.92 7.71 -0.62
C ASN A 72 5.56 8.40 -1.95
N LEU A 73 4.45 9.15 -1.99
CA LEU A 73 4.00 9.91 -3.18
C LEU A 73 5.09 10.81 -3.80
N LYS A 74 6.04 11.31 -3.00
CA LYS A 74 7.11 12.21 -3.45
C LYS A 74 8.42 11.48 -3.77
N GLY A 75 8.41 10.15 -3.83
CA GLY A 75 9.59 9.34 -4.15
C GLY A 75 10.59 9.19 -3.00
N GLN A 76 10.24 9.56 -1.77
CA GLN A 76 11.10 9.36 -0.61
C GLN A 76 10.95 7.91 -0.11
N VAL A 77 12.07 7.23 0.14
CA VAL A 77 12.09 5.81 0.53
C VAL A 77 11.50 5.61 1.92
N LEU A 78 10.52 4.71 2.02
CA LEU A 78 9.94 4.21 3.27
C LEU A 78 10.53 2.86 3.66
N PHE A 79 10.67 1.95 2.69
CA PHE A 79 11.21 0.60 2.88
C PHE A 79 12.17 0.23 1.74
N ASN A 80 13.19 -0.56 2.06
CA ASN A 80 14.19 -1.01 1.08
C ASN A 80 13.57 -1.86 -0.04
N ASN A 81 12.62 -2.72 0.31
CA ASN A 81 11.79 -3.49 -0.63
C ASN A 81 10.55 -4.04 0.07
N TRP A 82 9.64 -4.65 -0.69
CA TRP A 82 8.39 -5.21 -0.17
C TRP A 82 8.62 -6.34 0.85
N ASP A 83 9.53 -7.27 0.55
CA ASP A 83 9.79 -8.44 1.40
C ASP A 83 10.28 -8.03 2.81
N SER A 84 11.10 -6.98 2.89
CA SER A 84 11.64 -6.46 4.16
C SER A 84 10.58 -6.01 5.16
N ILE A 85 9.37 -5.64 4.70
CA ILE A 85 8.25 -5.25 5.57
C ILE A 85 7.80 -6.44 6.44
N PHE A 86 7.90 -7.66 5.89
CA PHE A 86 7.31 -8.89 6.45
C PHE A 86 8.34 -9.80 7.13
N SER A 87 9.52 -9.26 7.46
CA SER A 87 10.61 -10.00 8.12
C SER A 87 10.29 -10.46 9.55
N GLY A 88 9.10 -10.13 10.08
CA GLY A 88 8.68 -10.41 11.45
C GLY A 88 8.92 -9.29 12.45
N HIS A 89 9.60 -8.20 12.06
CA HIS A 89 9.87 -7.05 12.94
C HIS A 89 8.78 -5.96 12.94
N GLY A 90 7.64 -6.24 12.30
CA GLY A 90 6.49 -5.33 12.24
C GLY A 90 6.62 -4.22 11.18
N GLY A 91 7.47 -4.41 10.15
CA GLY A 91 7.70 -3.43 9.09
C GLY A 91 8.15 -2.08 9.64
N GLN A 92 9.35 -2.06 10.23
CA GLN A 92 9.93 -0.84 10.81
C GLN A 92 10.23 0.18 9.72
N PHE A 93 9.90 1.45 9.98
CA PHE A 93 10.16 2.57 9.07
C PHE A 93 10.56 3.82 9.84
N SER A 94 11.18 4.78 9.15
CA SER A 94 11.50 6.09 9.76
C SER A 94 10.25 6.96 9.81
N THR A 95 9.82 7.32 11.03
CA THR A 95 8.70 8.24 11.26
C THR A 95 8.98 9.68 10.81
N HIS A 96 10.22 10.01 10.46
CA HIS A 96 10.61 11.31 9.90
C HIS A 96 10.29 11.42 8.40
N VAL A 97 10.00 10.30 7.73
CA VAL A 97 9.61 10.30 6.32
C VAL A 97 8.08 10.37 6.25
N PRO A 98 7.49 11.40 5.63
CA PRO A 98 6.04 11.54 5.55
C PRO A 98 5.38 10.42 4.75
N ILE A 99 4.15 10.09 5.13
CA ILE A 99 3.26 9.26 4.31
C ILE A 99 2.20 10.21 3.75
N TYR A 100 2.12 10.32 2.43
CA TYR A 100 1.19 11.23 1.78
C TYR A 100 -0.09 10.52 1.36
N SER A 101 -1.22 11.20 1.43
CA SER A 101 -2.46 10.82 0.74
C SER A 101 -2.38 11.10 -0.76
N PHE A 102 -3.31 10.55 -1.55
CA PHE A 102 -3.36 10.81 -3.00
C PHE A 102 -3.48 12.30 -3.36
N ASP A 103 -4.15 13.09 -2.52
CA ASP A 103 -4.23 14.55 -2.66
C ASP A 103 -3.06 15.34 -2.04
N GLY A 104 -2.01 14.65 -1.61
CA GLY A 104 -0.72 15.26 -1.25
C GLY A 104 -0.58 15.75 0.19
N ARG A 105 -1.52 15.42 1.08
CA ARG A 105 -1.45 15.77 2.52
C ARG A 105 -0.63 14.74 3.28
N ASP A 106 0.18 15.20 4.23
CA ASP A 106 0.94 14.30 5.09
C ASP A 106 0.04 13.76 6.21
N VAL A 107 -0.27 12.46 6.17
CA VAL A 107 -1.20 11.83 7.13
C VAL A 107 -0.66 11.84 8.56
N MET A 108 0.67 11.97 8.75
CA MET A 108 1.29 12.02 10.07
C MET A 108 0.99 13.33 10.80
N THR A 109 0.79 14.43 10.06
CA THR A 109 0.65 15.78 10.62
C THR A 109 -0.72 16.40 10.36
N ASP A 110 -1.40 16.02 9.29
CA ASP A 110 -2.68 16.61 8.89
C ASP A 110 -3.82 16.24 9.87
N PRO A 111 -4.63 17.21 10.34
CA PRO A 111 -5.68 16.96 11.33
C PRO A 111 -6.86 16.11 10.80
N SER A 112 -6.98 15.92 9.49
CA SER A 112 -8.04 15.10 8.89
C SER A 112 -7.94 13.61 9.28
N TRP A 113 -6.77 13.16 9.73
CA TRP A 113 -6.56 11.87 10.39
C TRP A 113 -6.31 12.08 11.87
N PRO A 114 -7.36 12.14 12.71
CA PRO A 114 -7.17 12.35 14.16
C PRO A 114 -6.41 11.18 14.81
N GLN A 115 -6.55 9.96 14.26
CA GLN A 115 -5.84 8.78 14.72
C GLN A 115 -4.75 8.38 13.72
N LYS A 116 -3.49 8.45 14.14
CA LYS A 116 -2.31 8.11 13.32
C LYS A 116 -2.05 6.60 13.33
N VAL A 117 -3.06 5.84 12.94
CA VAL A 117 -3.09 4.37 13.01
C VAL A 117 -3.48 3.82 11.64
N VAL A 118 -2.81 2.78 11.18
CA VAL A 118 -3.04 2.15 9.86
C VAL A 118 -3.70 0.80 10.01
N TRP A 119 -4.84 0.57 9.35
CA TRP A 119 -5.43 -0.77 9.21
C TRP A 119 -4.50 -1.68 8.40
N HIS A 120 -4.37 -2.95 8.79
CA HIS A 120 -3.68 -3.97 7.97
C HIS A 120 -4.34 -5.37 8.05
N GLY A 121 -4.87 -5.78 9.20
CA GLY A 121 -5.54 -7.08 9.35
C GLY A 121 -4.63 -8.30 9.17
N SER A 122 -3.34 -8.13 9.43
CA SER A 122 -2.30 -9.13 9.16
C SER A 122 -1.37 -9.34 10.35
N ASN A 123 -0.79 -10.53 10.47
CA ASN A 123 0.32 -10.77 11.38
C ASN A 123 1.62 -10.07 10.90
N PRO A 124 2.74 -10.10 11.66
CA PRO A 124 4.00 -9.46 11.27
C PRO A 124 4.66 -10.02 9.99
N HIS A 125 4.18 -11.16 9.47
CA HIS A 125 4.61 -11.76 8.21
C HIS A 125 3.65 -11.46 7.05
N GLY A 126 2.67 -10.59 7.28
CA GLY A 126 1.68 -10.20 6.26
C GLY A 126 0.66 -11.29 5.95
N VAL A 127 0.53 -12.31 6.79
CA VAL A 127 -0.49 -13.36 6.66
C VAL A 127 -1.79 -12.87 7.29
N ARG A 128 -2.93 -13.11 6.62
CA ARG A 128 -4.25 -12.71 7.11
C ARG A 128 -4.59 -13.38 8.43
N LEU A 129 -5.32 -12.64 9.27
CA LEU A 129 -5.92 -13.16 10.51
C LEU A 129 -7.43 -13.01 10.41
N GLU A 130 -8.12 -14.14 10.23
CA GLU A 130 -9.55 -14.16 9.87
C GLU A 130 -10.46 -13.56 10.95
N ASP A 131 -10.04 -13.60 12.21
CA ASP A 131 -10.75 -12.99 13.33
C ASP A 131 -10.36 -11.51 13.59
N LYS A 132 -9.42 -10.97 12.79
CA LYS A 132 -8.82 -9.63 13.01
C LYS A 132 -8.74 -8.76 11.76
N TYR A 133 -9.72 -8.87 10.86
CA TYR A 133 -9.81 -8.03 9.65
C TYR A 133 -11.21 -7.46 9.38
N CYS A 134 -11.97 -7.15 10.45
CA CYS A 134 -13.31 -6.57 10.36
C CYS A 134 -14.26 -7.34 9.41
N GLU A 135 -14.34 -8.66 9.58
CA GLU A 135 -15.16 -9.55 8.74
C GLU A 135 -14.89 -9.36 7.23
N ALA A 136 -13.60 -9.34 6.87
CA ALA A 136 -13.09 -9.03 5.54
C ALA A 136 -13.46 -7.62 5.05
N TRP A 137 -13.35 -6.65 5.97
CA TRP A 137 -13.61 -5.23 5.76
C TRP A 137 -15.06 -4.90 5.36
N ARG A 138 -16.02 -5.58 5.99
CA ARG A 138 -17.46 -5.47 5.71
C ARG A 138 -18.30 -5.02 6.90
N THR A 139 -17.66 -4.61 7.99
CA THR A 139 -18.38 -4.20 9.20
C THR A 139 -17.70 -3.02 9.89
N ALA A 140 -18.52 -2.09 10.35
CA ALA A 140 -18.12 -1.00 11.24
C ALA A 140 -18.63 -1.21 12.67
N ASN A 141 -18.98 -2.44 13.05
CA ASN A 141 -19.51 -2.76 14.37
C ASN A 141 -18.47 -2.50 15.46
N THR A 142 -18.89 -1.86 16.56
CA THR A 142 -18.02 -1.53 17.70
C THR A 142 -17.45 -2.75 18.41
N ALA A 143 -18.18 -3.87 18.42
CA ALA A 143 -17.80 -5.11 19.09
C ALA A 143 -16.81 -5.96 18.28
N VAL A 144 -16.67 -5.69 16.98
CA VAL A 144 -15.74 -6.40 16.09
C VAL A 144 -14.43 -5.61 16.05
N THR A 145 -13.31 -6.34 15.95
CA THR A 145 -11.98 -5.74 15.92
C THR A 145 -11.21 -6.10 14.65
N GLY A 146 -10.38 -5.17 14.19
CA GLY A 146 -9.33 -5.41 13.21
C GLY A 146 -7.94 -5.18 13.80
N LEU A 147 -6.90 -5.71 13.16
CA LEU A 147 -5.52 -5.33 13.46
C LEU A 147 -5.11 -4.06 12.72
N ALA A 148 -4.50 -3.15 13.47
CA ALA A 148 -3.99 -1.89 13.00
C ALA A 148 -2.65 -1.54 13.71
N SER A 149 -1.87 -0.66 13.10
CA SER A 149 -0.55 -0.26 13.58
C SER A 149 -0.50 1.23 13.90
N PRO A 150 -0.24 1.65 15.15
CA PRO A 150 0.00 3.05 15.48
C PRO A 150 1.34 3.50 14.90
N LEU A 151 1.33 4.49 14.00
CA LEU A 151 2.52 4.94 13.28
C LEU A 151 3.56 5.59 14.20
N SER A 152 3.15 6.06 15.39
CA SER A 152 4.06 6.56 16.43
C SER A 152 5.06 5.51 16.94
N THR A 153 4.79 4.22 16.72
CA THR A 153 5.70 3.12 17.08
C THR A 153 6.86 2.93 16.09
N GLY A 154 6.83 3.63 14.95
CA GLY A 154 7.76 3.39 13.85
C GLY A 154 7.57 2.04 13.16
N LYS A 155 6.39 1.42 13.30
CA LYS A 155 6.00 0.16 12.67
C LYS A 155 4.74 0.34 11.84
N ILE A 156 4.66 -0.39 10.73
CA ILE A 156 3.47 -0.42 9.87
C ILE A 156 2.61 -1.67 10.10
N LEU A 157 3.14 -2.68 10.80
CA LEU A 157 2.46 -3.94 11.17
C LEU A 157 2.56 -4.22 12.68
N ASP A 158 2.49 -3.20 13.53
CA ASP A 158 2.31 -3.42 14.97
C ASP A 158 0.98 -4.14 15.24
N GLN A 159 0.93 -4.97 16.27
CA GLN A 159 -0.17 -5.93 16.45
C GLN A 159 -1.20 -5.39 17.45
N LYS A 160 -1.87 -4.28 17.12
CA LYS A 160 -2.88 -3.65 17.98
C LYS A 160 -4.29 -3.87 17.44
N ALA A 161 -5.18 -4.36 18.29
CA ALA A 161 -6.58 -4.51 17.96
C ALA A 161 -7.31 -3.17 18.15
N TYR A 162 -8.04 -2.74 17.12
CA TYR A 162 -8.91 -1.57 17.15
C TYR A 162 -10.34 -1.96 16.78
N SER A 163 -11.31 -1.25 17.36
CA SER A 163 -12.71 -1.41 16.99
C SER A 163 -12.92 -1.09 15.52
N CYS A 164 -13.70 -1.89 14.80
CA CYS A 164 -14.01 -1.66 13.39
C CYS A 164 -14.85 -0.39 13.14
N ALA A 165 -15.45 0.18 14.19
CA ALA A 165 -16.08 1.50 14.13
C ALA A 165 -15.05 2.65 14.02
N SER A 166 -13.80 2.42 14.43
CA SER A 166 -12.74 3.44 14.39
C SER A 166 -12.41 3.82 12.95
N ARG A 167 -12.30 5.13 12.69
CA ARG A 167 -11.88 5.64 11.39
C ARG A 167 -10.37 5.81 11.38
N LEU A 168 -9.66 4.89 10.73
CA LEU A 168 -8.19 4.85 10.70
C LEU A 168 -7.66 5.04 9.27
N ILE A 169 -6.35 5.18 9.14
CA ILE A 169 -5.66 5.30 7.85
C ILE A 169 -5.75 3.96 7.09
N VAL A 170 -6.03 4.04 5.80
CA VAL A 170 -5.91 2.91 4.86
C VAL A 170 -4.87 3.30 3.81
N LEU A 171 -3.90 2.43 3.60
CA LEU A 171 -2.84 2.63 2.61
C LEU A 171 -3.14 1.85 1.33
N CYS A 172 -2.54 2.32 0.24
CA CYS A 172 -2.63 1.77 -1.10
C CYS A 172 -1.21 1.60 -1.64
N ILE A 173 -0.91 0.44 -2.19
CA ILE A 173 0.38 0.08 -2.76
C ILE A 173 0.25 -0.15 -4.26
N GLU A 174 1.19 0.35 -5.05
CA GLU A 174 1.36 -0.11 -6.43
C GLU A 174 1.68 -1.60 -6.44
N ASN A 175 0.78 -2.41 -6.98
CA ASN A 175 0.95 -3.86 -6.96
C ASN A 175 1.90 -4.39 -8.04
N SER A 176 2.23 -3.53 -9.01
CA SER A 176 3.22 -3.78 -10.04
C SER A 176 3.80 -2.52 -10.64
N PHE A 177 5.06 -2.58 -11.05
CA PHE A 177 5.71 -1.51 -11.78
C PHE A 177 5.27 -1.56 -13.25
N MET A 178 4.59 -0.50 -13.69
CA MET A 178 4.22 -0.34 -15.08
C MET A 178 5.45 0.15 -15.87
N THR A 179 6.13 -0.73 -16.58
CA THR A 179 7.02 -0.29 -17.65
C THR A 179 6.15 0.24 -18.78
N THR A 180 6.23 1.54 -19.09
CA THR A 180 5.64 2.12 -20.31
C THR A 180 6.28 1.62 -21.60
N LEU A 181 7.19 0.64 -21.54
CA LEU A 181 7.52 -0.19 -22.68
C LEU A 181 6.30 -1.07 -22.99
N GLY A 182 5.40 -0.53 -23.80
CA GLY A 182 4.45 -1.33 -24.54
C GLY A 182 5.22 -2.45 -25.23
N SER A 183 4.60 -3.62 -25.30
CA SER A 183 5.08 -4.88 -25.85
C SER A 183 5.56 -4.82 -27.32
N ASN A 184 5.70 -3.63 -27.91
CA ASN A 184 6.02 -3.39 -29.31
C ASN A 184 7.36 -2.67 -29.55
N ASP A 185 8.07 -2.18 -28.52
CA ASP A 185 9.36 -1.47 -28.69
C ASP A 185 10.55 -2.13 -27.95
N LEU A 186 10.51 -3.45 -27.77
CA LEU A 186 11.74 -4.18 -27.47
C LEU A 186 12.62 -4.23 -28.74
N PRO A 187 13.88 -3.75 -28.70
CA PRO A 187 14.80 -4.01 -29.79
C PRO A 187 14.88 -5.52 -30.01
N MET A 188 14.91 -5.92 -31.28
CA MET A 188 14.78 -7.32 -31.77
C MET A 188 15.80 -8.30 -31.15
N THR A 189 16.78 -7.78 -30.39
CA THR A 189 17.86 -8.51 -29.69
C THR A 189 17.48 -9.09 -28.32
N LEU A 190 16.34 -8.72 -27.72
CA LEU A 190 15.91 -9.24 -26.41
C LEU A 190 14.71 -10.21 -26.45
N ARG A 191 14.30 -10.67 -27.64
CA ARG A 191 13.35 -11.79 -27.73
C ARG A 191 14.09 -13.08 -27.38
N VAL A 192 13.93 -13.52 -26.12
CA VAL A 192 14.22 -14.90 -25.75
C VAL A 192 13.27 -15.79 -26.56
N PRO A 193 13.75 -16.74 -27.38
CA PRO A 193 12.87 -17.65 -28.08
C PRO A 193 12.12 -18.49 -27.05
N GLN A 194 10.78 -18.41 -27.05
CA GLN A 194 9.97 -19.48 -26.49
C GLN A 194 10.19 -20.69 -27.40
N PHE A 195 11.08 -21.59 -26.99
CA PHE A 195 11.09 -22.94 -27.52
C PHE A 195 9.81 -23.64 -27.05
N PHE A 196 9.18 -24.33 -28.00
CA PHE A 196 7.94 -25.11 -27.87
C PHE A 196 8.01 -26.15 -26.74
#